data_AF-A0A9R0QPX6-F1
#
_entry.id   AF-A0A9R0QPX6-F1
#
_cell.length_a   1.000
_cell.length_b   1.000
_cell.length_c   1.000
_cell.angle_alpha   90.00
_cell.angle_beta   90.00
_cell.angle_gamma   90.00
#
_symmetry.space_group_name_H-M   'P 1'
#
loop_
_entity.id
_entity.type
_entity.pdbx_description
1 polymer ?
#
loop_
_entity_poly.entity_id
_entity_poly.type
_entity_poly.pdbx_seq_one_letter_code
_entity_poly.pdbx_strand_id
1 'polypeptide(L)' 'MSRFQRGLRPVLQVVGAPARRGGTDRYRFLLSDGVHSQEGILVPSLDSLVRTGRLRDGTVIRVLDYVCSSVCSRR' A
#
# COMPACT_ATOMS: atom_id res chain seq x y z
N MET A 1 2.61 18.99 -0.46
CA MET A 1 3.34 18.64 0.79
C MET A 1 2.81 17.31 1.28
N SER A 2 3.63 16.27 1.36
CA SER A 2 3.18 14.97 1.88
C SER A 2 3.11 15.01 3.41
N ARG A 3 1.91 14.84 3.96
CA ARG A 3 1.67 14.86 5.41
C ARG A 3 1.73 13.43 5.93
N PHE A 4 2.57 13.17 6.92
CA PHE A 4 2.45 11.95 7.73
C PHE A 4 1.12 12.04 8.50
N GLN A 5 0.19 11.13 8.24
CA GLN A 5 -1.09 11.11 8.93
C GLN A 5 -0.90 10.49 10.31
N ARG A 6 -0.59 11.33 11.31
CA ARG A 6 -0.49 10.91 12.70
C ARG A 6 -1.90 10.81 13.29
N GLY A 7 -2.44 9.59 13.37
CA GLY A 7 -3.64 9.30 14.17
C GLY A 7 -4.54 8.21 13.61
N LEU A 8 -4.58 8.04 12.29
CA LEU A 8 -5.40 7.01 11.66
C LEU A 8 -4.58 5.74 11.50
N ARG A 9 -5.09 4.63 12.04
CA ARG A 9 -4.51 3.28 11.87
C ARG A 9 -5.54 2.35 11.23
N PRO A 10 -5.92 2.59 9.97
CA PRO A 10 -7.02 1.89 9.33
C PRO A 10 -6.69 0.42 9.15
N VAL A 11 -7.74 -0.41 9.20
CA VAL A 11 -7.67 -1.81 8.79
C VAL A 11 -8.16 -1.88 7.36
N LEU A 12 -7.30 -2.37 6.46
CA LEU A 12 -7.54 -2.42 5.03
C LEU A 12 -7.27 -3.83 4.51
N GLN A 13 -7.96 -4.24 3.46
CA GLN A 13 -7.72 -5.50 2.77
C GLN A 13 -6.83 -5.28 1.55
N VAL A 14 -5.84 -6.14 1.37
CA VAL A 14 -5.07 -6.24 0.13
C VAL A 14 -5.95 -6.91 -0.92
N VAL A 15 -6.18 -6.22 -2.03
CA VAL A 15 -6.98 -6.72 -3.16
C VAL A 15 -6.06 -6.91 -4.36
N GLY A 16 -5.94 -8.13 -4.84
CA GLY A 16 -4.96 -8.52 -5.85
C GLY A 16 -3.56 -8.74 -5.29
N ALA A 17 -2.76 -9.50 -6.04
CA ALA A 17 -1.41 -9.86 -5.62
C ALA A 17 -0.46 -8.64 -5.67
N PRO A 18 0.34 -8.38 -4.61
CA PRO A 18 1.39 -7.38 -4.66
C PRO A 18 2.37 -7.68 -5.79
N ALA A 19 2.68 -6.69 -6.63
CA ALA A 19 3.54 -6.86 -7.79
C ALA A 19 4.49 -5.66 -7.95
N ARG A 20 5.68 -5.93 -8.48
CA ARG A 20 6.59 -4.88 -8.95
C ARG A 20 6.18 -4.50 -10.38
N ARG A 21 5.88 -3.22 -10.64
CA ARG A 21 5.52 -2.72 -11.97
C ARG A 21 6.59 -1.77 -12.51
N GLY A 22 6.91 -1.90 -13.80
CA GLY A 22 7.62 -0.88 -14.60
C GLY A 22 9.00 -0.49 -14.08
N GLY A 23 9.89 -1.46 -13.84
CA GLY A 23 11.30 -1.19 -13.46
C GLY A 23 11.51 -0.54 -12.09
N THR A 24 10.44 -0.34 -11.31
CA THR A 24 10.56 0.15 -9.93
C THR A 24 10.88 -1.00 -8.98
N ASP A 25 11.82 -0.79 -8.06
CA ASP A 25 12.24 -1.79 -7.06
C ASP A 25 11.24 -1.92 -5.89
N ARG A 26 10.03 -1.35 -6.01
CA ARG A 26 9.03 -1.31 -4.93
C ARG A 26 7.79 -2.08 -5.32
N TYR A 27 7.28 -2.88 -4.39
CA TYR A 27 5.98 -3.54 -4.56
C TYR A 27 4.84 -2.53 -4.53
N ARG A 28 3.93 -2.68 -5.48
CA ARG A 28 2.63 -2.00 -5.49
C ARG A 28 1.53 -2.99 -5.20
N PHE A 29 0.50 -2.53 -4.51
CA PHE A 29 -0.67 -3.33 -4.15
C PHE A 29 -1.89 -2.43 -4.05
N LEU A 30 -3.06 -3.00 -4.25
CA LEU A 30 -4.32 -2.29 -4.08
C LEU A 30 -4.84 -2.57 -2.67
N LEU A 31 -5.28 -1.51 -1.99
CA LEU A 31 -5.87 -1.58 -0.65
C LEU A 31 -7.33 -1.17 -0.73
N SER A 32 -8.21 -1.94 -0.09
CA SER A 32 -9.63 -1.66 0.03
C SER A 32 -10.06 -1.45 1.48
N ASP A 33 -10.92 -0.48 1.71
CA ASP A 33 -11.63 -0.27 2.99
C ASP A 33 -13.02 -0.94 3.02
N GLY A 34 -13.38 -1.67 1.96
CA GLY A 34 -14.70 -2.29 1.77
C GLY A 34 -15.65 -1.46 0.89
N VAL A 35 -15.35 -0.20 0.62
CA VAL A 35 -16.14 0.68 -0.26
C VAL A 35 -15.29 1.21 -1.41
N HIS A 36 -14.09 1.70 -1.11
CA HIS A 36 -13.14 2.27 -2.05
C HIS A 36 -11.85 1.45 -2.06
N SER A 37 -11.16 1.51 -3.20
CA SER A 37 -9.85 0.90 -3.40
C SER A 37 -8.83 1.93 -3.84
N GLN A 38 -7.61 1.86 -3.31
CA GLN A 38 -6.51 2.76 -3.65
C GLN A 38 -5.18 2.03 -3.79
N GLU A 39 -4.36 2.43 -4.77
CA GLU A 39 -3.02 1.86 -4.95
C GLU A 39 -2.07 2.40 -3.86
N GLY A 40 -1.33 1.48 -3.25
CA GLY A 40 -0.27 1.74 -2.28
C GLY A 40 1.08 1.25 -2.78
N ILE A 41 2.15 1.83 -2.23
CA ILE A 41 3.53 1.42 -2.49
C ILE A 41 4.15 0.94 -1.18
N LEU A 42 4.77 -0.23 -1.21
CA LEU A 42 5.47 -0.79 -0.06
C LEU A 42 6.81 -0.08 0.13
N VAL A 43 7.18 0.18 1.37
CA VAL A 43 8.55 0.58 1.70
C VAL A 43 9.47 -0.64 1.61
N PRO A 44 10.69 -0.51 1.06
CA PRO A 44 11.59 -1.65 0.84
C PRO A 44 11.88 -2.48 2.09
N SER A 45 11.86 -1.86 3.27
CA SER A 45 12.05 -2.55 4.55
C SER A 45 10.98 -3.60 4.87
N LEU A 46 9.84 -3.58 4.17
CA LEU A 46 8.72 -4.52 4.34
C LEU A 46 8.58 -5.52 3.19
N ASP A 47 9.47 -5.49 2.18
CA ASP A 47 9.43 -6.39 1.01
C ASP A 47 9.45 -7.88 1.40
N SER A 48 10.10 -8.21 2.52
CA SER A 48 10.11 -9.58 3.06
C SER A 48 8.71 -10.12 3.32
N LEU A 49 7.72 -9.27 3.64
CA LEU A 49 6.34 -9.71 3.87
C LEU A 49 5.70 -10.26 2.59
N VAL A 50 6.00 -9.67 1.44
CA VAL A 50 5.54 -10.18 0.14
C VAL A 50 6.30 -11.45 -0.21
N ARG A 51 7.63 -11.45 -0.09
CA ARG A 51 8.48 -12.61 -0.42
C ARG A 51 8.17 -13.85 0.42
N THR A 52 7.78 -13.66 1.67
CA THR A 52 7.39 -14.77 2.58
C THR A 52 5.91 -15.16 2.46
N GLY A 53 5.15 -14.51 1.57
CA GLY A 53 3.72 -14.79 1.36
C GLY A 53 2.82 -14.34 2.51
N ARG A 54 3.35 -13.55 3.47
CA ARG A 54 2.58 -12.98 4.59
C ARG A 54 1.73 -11.79 4.15
N LEU A 55 2.16 -11.07 3.12
CA LEU A 55 1.37 -10.05 2.42
C LEU A 55 1.03 -10.58 1.03
N ARG A 56 -0.23 -10.97 0.85
CA ARG A 56 -0.77 -11.53 -0.40
C ARG A 56 -2.20 -11.07 -0.62
N ASP A 57 -2.77 -11.41 -1.77
CA ASP A 57 -4.19 -11.15 -2.05
C ASP A 57 -5.10 -11.68 -0.93
N GLY A 58 -6.10 -10.90 -0.56
CA GLY A 58 -7.04 -11.17 0.53
C GLY A 58 -6.51 -10.90 1.94
N THR A 59 -5.23 -10.55 2.10
CA THR A 59 -4.67 -10.28 3.44
C THR A 59 -5.26 -9.01 4.03
N VAL A 60 -5.77 -9.07 5.25
CA VAL A 60 -6.22 -7.89 6.00
C VAL A 60 -5.06 -7.36 6.84
N ILE A 61 -4.72 -6.09 6.65
CA ILE A 61 -3.61 -5.42 7.33
C ILE A 61 -4.09 -4.21 8.12
N ARG A 62 -3.38 -3.87 9.19
CA ARG A 62 -3.53 -2.58 9.86
C ARG A 62 -2.37 -1.69 9.46
N VAL A 63 -2.68 -0.57 8.81
CA VAL A 63 -1.65 0.41 8.43
C VAL A 63 -1.27 1.20 9.69
N LEU A 64 0.00 1.11 10.09
CA LEU A 64 0.50 1.81 11.27
C LEU A 64 0.98 3.21 10.92
N ASP A 65 1.72 3.31 9.81
CA ASP A 65 2.38 4.50 9.33
C ASP A 65 2.26 4.56 7.81
N TYR A 66 1.84 5.71 7.29
CA TYR A 66 1.70 5.93 5.85
C TYR A 66 1.86 7.39 5.48
N VAL A 67 2.19 7.59 4.21
CA VAL A 67 2.34 8.91 3.60
C VAL A 67 1.37 8.99 2.43
N CYS A 68 0.40 9.88 2.51
CA CYS A 68 -0.43 10.23 1.36
C CYS A 68 0.29 11.29 0.54
N SER A 69 0.63 10.94 -0.70
CA SER A 69 1.09 11.91 -1.68
C SER A 69 -0.01 12.06 -2.71
N SER A 70 -0.66 13.23 -2.76
CA SER A 70 -1.51 13.58 -3.89
C SER A 70 -0.59 13.75 -5.10
N VAL A 71 -0.53 12.75 -5.99
CA VAL A 71 0.06 12.98 -7.31
C VAL A 71 -0.84 14.00 -7.99
N CYS A 72 -0.36 15.24 -8.03
CA CYS A 72 -0.99 16.28 -8.83
C CYS A 72 -0.84 15.83 -10.28
N SER A 73 -1.91 15.32 -10.89
CA SER A 73 -1.97 15.25 -12.34
C SER A 73 -1.91 16.70 -12.81
N ARG A 74 -0.74 17.13 -13.30
CA ARG A 74 -0.63 18.37 -14.05
C ARG A 74 -1.60 18.20 -15.23
N ARG A 75 -2.66 19.02 -15.25
CA ARG A 75 -3.53 19.15 -16.42
C ARG A 75 -2.76 19.83 -17.55
#